data_AF-A0A5K1B6X8-F1
#
_entry.id   AF-A0A5K1B6X8-F1
#
_cell.length_a   1.000
_cell.length_b   1.000
_cell.length_c   1.000
_cell.angle_alpha   90.00
_cell.angle_beta   90.00
_cell.angle_gamma   90.00
#
_symmetry.space_group_name_H-M   'P 1'
#
loop_
_entity.id
_entity.type
_entity.pdbx_description
1 polymer ?
#
loop_
_entity_poly.entity_id
_entity_poly.type
_entity_poly.pdbx_seq_one_letter_code
_entity_poly.pdbx_strand_id
1 'polypeptide(L)' 'LLQNNNISGPMPPELGKLLNLHTLDLSNNLFTGPVPESLGQLTNLKYL' A
#
# COMPACT_ATOMS: atom_id res chain seq x y z
N LEU A 1 -8.77 -1.11 -1.40
CA LEU A 1 -9.22 -2.13 -0.44
C LEU A 1 -8.74 -3.47 -0.97
N LEU A 2 -7.64 -3.99 -0.43
CA LEU A 2 -7.05 -5.28 -0.76
C LEU A 2 -6.91 -6.17 0.48
N GLN A 3 -7.61 -5.83 1.56
CA GLN A 3 -7.54 -6.54 2.83
C GLN A 3 -8.09 -7.96 2.75
N ASN A 4 -7.63 -8.82 3.66
CA ASN A 4 -8.07 -10.21 3.79
C ASN A 4 -7.80 -11.05 2.54
N ASN A 5 -6.58 -10.96 2.01
CA ASN A 5 -6.14 -11.81 0.91
C ASN A 5 -4.84 -12.54 1.29
N ASN A 6 -4.44 -13.49 0.46
CA ASN A 6 -3.17 -14.21 0.62
C ASN A 6 -2.06 -13.59 -0.25
N ILE A 7 -2.08 -12.26 -0.45
CA ILE A 7 -1.07 -11.59 -1.27
C ILE A 7 0.26 -11.62 -0.51
N SER A 8 1.29 -12.15 -1.15
CA SER A 8 2.62 -12.34 -0.56
C SER A 8 3.72 -11.67 -1.36
N GLY A 9 4.85 -11.40 -0.72
CA GLY A 9 6.01 -10.74 -1.33
C GLY A 9 6.09 -9.25 -1.00
N PRO A 10 7.04 -8.51 -1.57
CA PRO A 10 7.21 -7.09 -1.28
C PRO A 10 6.07 -6.23 -1.82
N MET A 11 5.77 -5.14 -1.10
CA MET A 11 4.84 -4.13 -1.60
C MET A 11 5.44 -3.45 -2.84
N PRO A 12 4.68 -3.32 -3.95
CA PRO A 12 5.18 -2.70 -5.16
C PRO A 12 5.36 -1.18 -4.95
N PRO A 13 6.52 -0.61 -5.29
CA PRO A 13 6.75 0.84 -5.14
C PRO A 13 5.83 1.68 -6.03
N GLU A 14 5.23 1.09 -7.07
CA GLU A 14 4.26 1.74 -7.95
C GLU A 14 2.99 2.19 -7.23
N LEU A 15 2.68 1.64 -6.05
CA LEU A 15 1.56 2.12 -5.22
C LEU A 15 1.69 3.61 -4.90
N GLY A 16 2.91 4.12 -4.73
CA GLY A 16 3.18 5.54 -4.50
C GLY A 16 2.78 6.47 -5.65
N LYS A 17 2.55 5.94 -6.85
CA LYS A 17 2.10 6.72 -8.02
C LYS A 17 0.59 6.99 -8.01
N LEU A 18 -0.15 6.37 -7.10
CA LEU A 18 -1.60 6.55 -6.98
C LEU A 18 -1.93 7.85 -6.23
N LEU A 19 -1.56 8.99 -6.79
CA LEU A 19 -1.63 10.30 -6.11
C LEU A 19 -3.04 10.72 -5.68
N ASN A 20 -4.10 10.14 -6.28
CA ASN A 20 -5.50 10.41 -5.92
C ASN A 20 -6.07 9.39 -4.90
N LEU A 21 -5.23 8.51 -4.35
CA LEU A 21 -5.66 7.49 -3.42
C LEU A 21 -5.98 8.11 -2.06
N HIS A 22 -7.20 7.88 -1.58
CA HIS A 22 -7.67 8.37 -0.29
C HIS A 22 -7.61 7.31 0.81
N THR A 23 -7.71 6.03 0.43
CA THR A 23 -7.71 4.90 1.36
C THR A 23 -6.90 3.76 0.78
N LEU A 24 -5.94 3.27 1.56
CA LEU A 24 -5.11 2.12 1.24
C LEU A 24 -5.22 1.09 2.36
N ASP A 25 -6.10 0.11 2.21
CA ASP A 25 -6.19 -0.99 3.17
C ASP A 25 -5.48 -2.22 2.60
N LEU A 26 -4.35 -2.57 3.22
CA LEU A 26 -3.53 -3.74 2.92
C LEU A 26 -3.52 -4.76 4.07
N SER A 27 -4.36 -4.55 5.09
CA SER A 27 -4.39 -5.38 6.29
C SER A 27 -4.73 -6.85 5.97
N ASN A 28 -4.30 -7.77 6.83
CA ASN A 28 -4.55 -9.21 6.67
C ASN A 28 -4.09 -9.73 5.29
N ASN A 29 -2.83 -9.42 4.95
CA ASN A 29 -2.07 -10.00 3.84
C ASN A 29 -0.72 -10.54 4.34
N LEU A 30 0.05 -11.12 3.44
CA LEU A 30 1.36 -11.75 3.71
C LEU A 30 2.50 -10.95 3.07
N PHE A 31 2.39 -9.62 3.00
CA PHE A 31 3.44 -8.76 2.46
C PHE A 31 4.72 -8.90 3.30
N THR A 32 5.87 -8.92 2.63
CA THR A 32 7.20 -9.08 3.24
C THR A 32 8.17 -7.99 2.78
N GLY A 33 9.35 -7.89 3.38
CA GLY A 33 10.33 -6.87 3.01
C GLY A 33 9.97 -5.46 3.52
N PRO A 34 10.70 -4.42 3.08
CA PRO A 34 10.54 -3.07 3.59
C PRO A 34 9.28 -2.38 3.04
N VAL A 35 8.78 -1.41 3.80
CA VAL A 35 7.75 -0.49 3.32
C VAL A 35 8.36 0.43 2.25
N PRO A 36 7.79 0.51 1.03
CA PRO A 36 8.32 1.40 -0.01
C PRO A 36 8.25 2.87 0.41
N GLU A 37 9.36 3.58 0.30
CA GLU A 37 9.42 5.04 0.55
C GLU A 37 8.45 5.82 -0.36
N SER A 38 8.12 5.27 -1.52
CA SER A 38 7.15 5.84 -2.45
C SER A 38 5.75 5.96 -1.85
N LEU A 39 5.38 5.19 -0.82
CA LEU A 39 4.11 5.40 -0.11
C LEU A 39 4.04 6.77 0.58
N GLY A 40 5.19 7.38 0.91
CA GLY A 40 5.27 8.76 1.39
C GLY A 40 4.83 9.81 0.34
N GLN A 41 4.71 9.44 -0.93
CA GLN A 41 4.24 10.32 -2.01
C GLN A 41 2.71 10.42 -2.08
N LEU A 42 1.98 9.59 -1.31
CA LEU A 42 0.52 9.56 -1.29
C LEU A 42 -0.06 10.72 -0.47
N THR A 43 0.10 11.95 -0.97
CA THR A 43 -0.28 13.18 -0.27
C THR A 43 -1.79 13.31 -0.02
N ASN A 44 -2.63 12.64 -0.80
CA ASN A 44 -4.08 12.63 -0.63
C ASN A 44 -4.60 11.47 0.25
N LEU A 45 -3.70 10.62 0.77
CA LEU A 45 -4.08 9.48 1.60
C LEU A 45 -4.59 9.96 2.95
N LYS A 46 -5.77 9.47 3.33
CA LYS A 46 -6.43 9.82 4.60
C LYS A 46 -6.47 8.63 5.56
N TYR A 47 -6.52 7.42 5.02
CA TYR A 47 -6.64 6.18 5.77
C TYR A 47 -5.68 5.13 5.21
N LEU A 48 -4.92 4.52 6.10
CA LEU A 48 -3.96 3.44 5.85
C LEU A 48 -4.29 2.26 6.77
#